data_AF-A0A2D5GES5-F1
#
_entry.id   AF-A0A2D5GES5-F1
#
_cell.length_a   1.000
_cell.length_b   1.000
_cell.length_c   1.000
_cell.angle_alpha   90.00
_cell.angle_beta   90.00
_cell.angle_gamma   90.00
#
_symmetry.space_group_name_H-M   'P 1'
#
loop_
_entity.id
_entity.type
_entity.pdbx_description
1 polymer ?
#
loop_
_entity_poly.entity_id
_entity_poly.type
_entity_poly.pdbx_seq_one_letter_code
_entity_poly.pdbx_strand_id
1 'polypeptide(L)' 'MMLFFPVQQELDCINDSGDIIGKITFDAAQDEYVFSPARKDIVLSAIEEATIAIRIAGLKSGKFSIPMQDDD' A
#
# COMPACT_ATOMS: atom_id res chain seq x y z
N MET A 1 26.34 -0.66 12.06
CA MET A 1 25.54 -1.02 10.87
C MET A 1 24.17 -1.50 11.36
N MET A 2 23.10 -0.73 11.16
CA MET A 2 21.74 -1.21 11.43
C MET A 2 21.32 -2.07 10.23
N LEU A 3 21.04 -3.34 10.49
CA LEU A 3 20.44 -4.25 9.53
C LEU A 3 18.99 -3.81 9.37
N PHE A 4 18.75 -2.83 8.50
CA PHE A 4 17.42 -2.57 7.98
C PHE A 4 17.05 -3.81 7.17
N PHE A 5 16.42 -4.79 7.81
CA PHE A 5 15.52 -5.67 7.09
C PHE A 5 14.61 -4.75 6.27
N PRO A 6 14.35 -5.05 4.98
CA PRO A 6 13.35 -4.31 4.25
C PRO A 6 12.06 -4.49 5.04
N VAL A 7 11.73 -3.51 5.87
CA VAL A 7 10.44 -3.43 6.52
C VAL A 7 9.49 -3.46 5.35
N GLN A 8 8.77 -4.58 5.18
CA GLN A 8 7.83 -4.69 4.10
C GLN A 8 6.81 -3.60 4.38
N GLN A 9 6.98 -2.45 3.70
CA GLN A 9 6.12 -1.32 3.91
C GLN A 9 4.79 -1.70 3.26
N GLU A 10 3.85 -2.08 4.12
CA GLU A 10 2.50 -2.46 3.73
C GLU A 10 1.54 -1.34 4.13
N LEU A 11 0.70 -0.94 3.19
CA LEU A 11 -0.36 0.03 3.42
C LEU A 11 -1.71 -0.62 3.15
N ASP A 12 -2.55 -0.71 4.18
CA ASP A 12 -3.93 -1.15 4.00
C ASP A 12 -4.72 -0.10 3.21
N CYS A 13 -5.26 -0.56 2.08
CA CYS A 13 -6.25 0.18 1.31
C CYS A 13 -7.63 -0.16 1.86
N ILE A 14 -8.29 0.85 2.38
CA ILE A 14 -9.61 0.76 3.00
C ILE A 14 -10.58 1.57 2.14
N ASN A 15 -11.75 1.02 1.85
CA ASN A 15 -12.81 1.73 1.13
C ASN A 15 -13.59 2.67 2.05
N ASP A 16 -14.53 3.43 1.49
CA ASP A 16 -15.39 4.35 2.25
C ASP A 16 -16.31 3.64 3.27
N SER A 17 -16.51 2.32 3.13
CA SER A 17 -17.28 1.51 4.09
C SER A 17 -16.45 1.07 5.30
N GLY A 18 -15.14 1.31 5.28
CA GLY A 18 -14.22 0.86 6.33
C GLY A 18 -13.69 -0.56 6.11
N ASP A 19 -13.98 -1.18 4.96
CA ASP A 19 -13.49 -2.51 4.62
C ASP A 19 -12.13 -2.44 3.94
N ILE A 20 -11.22 -3.34 4.34
CA ILE A 20 -9.91 -3.50 3.70
C ILE A 20 -10.12 -4.17 2.34
N ILE A 21 -9.96 -3.38 1.27
CA ILE A 21 -10.05 -3.86 -0.12
C ILE A 21 -8.76 -4.54 -0.58
N GLY A 22 -7.64 -4.20 0.04
CA GLY A 22 -6.33 -4.78 -0.29
C GLY A 22 -5.20 -4.10 0.44
N LYS A 23 -3.99 -4.48 0.08
CA LYS A 23 -2.74 -3.97 0.63
C LYS A 23 -1.85 -3.50 -0.50
N ILE A 24 -1.22 -2.35 -0.34
CA ILE A 24 -0.11 -1.93 -1.19
C ILE A 24 1.17 -2.36 -0.49
N THR A 25 2.00 -3.14 -1.16
CA THR A 25 3.30 -3.58 -0.65
C THR A 25 4.39 -3.04 -1.55
N PHE A 26 5.51 -2.62 -0.96
CA PHE A 26 6.71 -2.31 -1.73
C PHE A 26 7.43 -3.60 -2.15
N ASP A 27 7.45 -3.89 -3.45
CA ASP A 27 8.20 -4.97 -4.03
C ASP A 27 9.65 -4.51 -4.26
N ALA A 28 10.54 -4.89 -3.35
CA ALA A 28 11.96 -4.57 -3.44
C ALA A 28 12.68 -5.29 -4.60
N ALA A 29 12.10 -6.35 -5.17
CA ALA A 29 12.68 -7.02 -6.33
C ALA A 29 12.44 -6.22 -7.62
N GLN A 30 11.31 -5.50 -7.68
CA GLN A 30 10.94 -4.66 -8.82
C GLN A 30 11.16 -3.15 -8.56
N ASP A 31 11.49 -2.77 -7.32
CA ASP A 31 11.58 -1.38 -6.84
C ASP A 31 10.26 -0.61 -7.05
N GLU A 32 9.12 -1.29 -6.91
CA GLU A 32 7.80 -0.72 -7.18
C GLU A 32 6.77 -1.04 -6.10
N TYR A 33 5.81 -0.14 -5.92
CA TYR A 33 4.64 -0.38 -5.08
C TYR A 33 3.57 -1.14 -5.87
N VAL A 34 3.17 -2.31 -5.36
CA VAL A 34 2.19 -3.19 -6.00
C VAL A 34 0.97 -3.32 -5.09
N PHE A 35 -0.22 -3.16 -5.68
CA PHE A 35 -1.47 -3.42 -4.97
C PHE A 35 -1.86 -4.89 -5.08
N SER A 36 -2.14 -5.51 -3.93
CA SER A 36 -2.67 -6.85 -3.80
C SER A 36 -4.07 -6.81 -3.19
N PRO A 37 -5.12 -7.26 -3.89
CA PRO A 37 -6.47 -7.29 -3.34
C PRO A 37 -6.56 -8.27 -2.16
N ALA A 38 -7.33 -7.91 -1.12
CA ALA A 38 -7.46 -8.71 0.09
C ALA A 38 -8.23 -10.03 -0.14
N ARG A 39 -9.08 -10.07 -1.17
CA ARG A 39 -9.82 -11.25 -1.61
C ARG A 39 -9.84 -11.28 -3.13
N LYS A 40 -9.80 -12.48 -3.71
CA LYS A 40 -9.81 -12.69 -5.18
C LYS A 40 -11.10 -12.20 -5.85
N ASP A 41 -12.17 -12.08 -5.08
CA ASP A 41 -13.51 -11.71 -5.57
C ASP A 41 -13.83 -10.22 -5.34
N ILE A 42 -12.87 -9.43 -4.85
CA ILE A 42 -13.04 -7.98 -4.72
C ILE A 42 -12.97 -7.38 -6.11
N VAL A 43 -14.14 -6.95 -6.60
CA VAL A 43 -14.24 -6.11 -7.79
C VAL A 43 -14.13 -4.67 -7.33
N LEU A 44 -13.00 -4.05 -7.65
CA LEU A 44 -12.80 -2.63 -7.38
C LEU A 44 -13.67 -1.80 -8.33
N SER A 45 -14.33 -0.80 -7.79
CA SER A 45 -14.94 0.25 -8.58
C SER A 45 -13.86 1.15 -9.20
N ALA A 46 -14.15 1.79 -10.33
CA ALA A 46 -13.22 2.73 -10.97
C ALA A 46 -12.72 3.85 -10.02
N ILE A 47 -13.54 4.23 -9.03
CA ILE A 47 -13.18 5.19 -7.99
C ILE A 47 -12.13 4.62 -7.02
N GLU A 48 -12.29 3.35 -6.62
CA GLU A 48 -11.35 2.66 -5.74
C GLU A 48 -10.02 2.43 -6.46
N GLU A 49 -10.05 2.00 -7.72
CA GLU A 49 -8.85 1.86 -8.57
C GLU A 49 -8.11 3.21 -8.71
N ALA A 50 -8.81 4.30 -8.99
CA ALA A 50 -8.21 5.63 -9.08
C ALA A 50 -7.59 6.06 -7.74
N THR A 51 -8.26 5.76 -6.62
CA THR A 51 -7.77 6.08 -5.27
C THR A 51 -6.50 5.29 -4.95
N ILE A 52 -6.47 4.00 -5.27
CA ILE A 52 -5.29 3.14 -5.12
C ILE A 52 -4.14 3.67 -5.98
N ALA A 53 -4.40 4.01 -7.25
CA ALA A 53 -3.39 4.55 -8.16
C ALA A 53 -2.79 5.88 -7.63
N ILE A 54 -3.62 6.77 -7.08
CA ILE A 54 -3.17 8.01 -6.44
C ILE A 54 -2.29 7.71 -5.22
N ARG A 55 -2.68 6.74 -4.38
CA ARG A 55 -1.87 6.32 -3.22
C ARG A 55 -0.52 5.77 -3.66
N ILE A 56 -0.48 4.88 -4.65
CA ILE A 56 0.75 4.33 -5.22
C ILE A 56 1.64 5.45 -5.78
N ALA A 57 1.07 6.37 -6.57
CA ALA A 57 1.81 7.48 -7.14
C ALA A 57 2.37 8.42 -6.05
N GLY A 58 1.59 8.65 -4.99
CA GLY A 58 2.05 9.45 -3.85
C GLY A 58 3.13 8.75 -3.03
N LEU A 59 3.08 7.43 -2.86
CA LEU A 59 4.15 6.63 -2.24
C LEU A 59 5.43 6.69 -3.08
N LYS A 60 5.33 6.50 -4.40
CA LYS A 60 6.47 6.65 -5.33
C LYS A 60 7.06 8.06 -5.31
N SER A 61 6.21 9.08 -5.19
CA SER A 61 6.64 10.49 -5.11
C SER A 61 7.18 10.89 -3.73
N GLY A 62 7.13 10.01 -2.72
CA GLY A 62 7.46 10.34 -1.32
C GLY A 62 6.47 11.31 -0.66
N LYS A 63 5.30 11.55 -1.26
CA LYS A 63 4.20 12.35 -0.68
C LYS A 63 3.49 11.60 0.45
N PHE A 64 3.41 10.28 0.35
CA PHE A 64 2.95 9.42 1.42
C PHE A 64 4.17 8.71 1.99
N SER A 65 4.32 8.74 3.31
CA SER A 65 5.21 7.85 4.04
C SER A 65 4.34 6.82 4.73
N ILE A 66 4.68 5.54 4.57
CA ILE A 66 4.14 4.52 5.46
C ILE A 66 4.85 4.76 6.79
N PRO A 67 4.13 5.20 7.84
CA PRO A 67 4.76 5.52 9.11
C PRO A 67 5.49 4.28 9.57
N MET A 68 6.79 4.44 9.87
CA MET A 68 7.50 3.46 10.70
C MET A 68 6.65 3.32 11.95
N GLN A 69 6.18 2.11 12.27
CA GLN A 69 5.55 1.90 13.56
C GLN A 69 6.62 2.18 14.61
N ASP A 70 6.55 3.38 15.21
CA ASP A 70 7.26 3.67 16.45
C ASP A 70 6.57 2.83 17.51
N ASP A 71 7.22 1.74 17.90
CA ASP A 71 6.97 1.03 19.16
C ASP A 71 7.28 2.02 20.29
N ASP A 72 6.23 2.60 20.90
CA ASP A 72 6.26 3.17 22.25
C ASP A 72 5.57 2.21 23.23
#